data_AF-A0AAU3QTX3-F1
#
_entry.id   AF-A0AAU3QTX3-F1
#
_cell.length_a   1.000
_cell.length_b   1.000
_cell.length_c   1.000
_cell.angle_alpha   90.00
_cell.angle_beta   90.00
_cell.angle_gamma   90.00
#
_symmetry.space_group_name_H-M   'P 1'
#
loop_
_entity.id
_entity.type
_entity.pdbx_description
1 polymer ?
#
loop_
_entity_poly.entity_id
_entity_poly.type
_entity_poly.pdbx_seq_one_letter_code
_entity_poly.pdbx_strand_id
1 'polypeptide(L)' 'MDPRRARALPVPAEAQADARMFMLGGDTFRALKVIVDATGYDLRQARDVVYALVYDIEVPRGS' A
#
# COMPACT_ATOMS: atom_id res chain seq x y z
N MET A 1 -4.58 12.12 -5.13
CA MET A 1 -4.12 10.73 -4.98
C MET A 1 -3.46 10.37 -6.29
N ASP A 2 -2.23 9.88 -6.26
CA ASP A 2 -1.46 9.51 -7.46
C ASP A 2 -0.68 8.21 -7.19
N PRO A 3 -1.23 7.05 -7.55
CA PRO A 3 -0.63 5.75 -7.27
C PRO A 3 0.76 5.56 -7.88
N ARG A 4 1.11 6.33 -8.92
CA ARG A 4 2.45 6.24 -9.54
C ARG A 4 3.56 6.67 -8.60
N ARG A 5 3.25 7.47 -7.57
CA ARG A 5 4.20 7.87 -6.52
C ARG A 5 4.67 6.70 -5.66
N ALA A 6 3.91 5.60 -5.62
CA ALA A 6 4.27 4.40 -4.86
C ALA A 6 5.53 3.68 -5.38
N ARG A 7 5.97 3.97 -6.63
CA ARG A 7 7.24 3.45 -7.18
C ARG A 7 8.48 3.86 -6.37
N ALA A 8 8.38 4.92 -5.57
CA ALA A 8 9.46 5.38 -4.70
C ALA A 8 9.24 5.00 -3.22
N LEU A 9 8.24 4.17 -2.91
CA LEU A 9 7.82 3.83 -1.55
C LEU A 9 8.04 2.33 -1.30
N PRO A 10 9.19 1.91 -0.74
CA PRO A 10 9.40 0.51 -0.39
C PRO A 10 8.45 0.05 0.71
N VAL A 11 7.76 -1.06 0.47
CA VAL A 11 6.80 -1.66 1.42
C VAL A 11 7.15 -3.14 1.59
N PRO A 12 7.21 -3.68 2.82
CA PRO A 12 7.44 -5.11 3.06
C PRO A 12 6.47 -5.99 2.28
N ALA A 13 6.96 -7.12 1.75
CA ALA A 13 6.16 -7.97 0.87
C ALA A 13 4.87 -8.50 1.52
N GLU A 14 4.92 -8.84 2.82
CA GLU A 14 3.76 -9.27 3.60
C GLU A 14 2.71 -8.16 3.70
N ALA A 15 3.14 -6.93 4.02
CA ALA A 15 2.25 -5.77 4.09
C ALA A 15 1.61 -5.44 2.72
N GLN A 16 2.33 -5.64 1.61
CA GLN A 16 1.74 -5.51 0.27
C GLN A 16 0.64 -6.55 0.03
N ALA A 17 0.88 -7.81 0.39
CA ALA A 17 -0.09 -8.89 0.21
C ALA A 17 -1.35 -8.67 1.04
N ASP A 18 -1.20 -8.34 2.33
CA ASP A 18 -2.30 -8.07 3.25
C ASP A 18 -3.11 -6.84 2.82
N ALA A 19 -2.44 -5.75 2.47
CA ALA A 19 -3.12 -4.54 1.99
C ALA A 19 -3.91 -4.81 0.70
N ARG A 20 -3.35 -5.59 -0.25
CA ARG A 20 -4.06 -5.98 -1.47
C ARG A 20 -5.28 -6.84 -1.17
N MET A 21 -5.16 -7.80 -0.24
CA MET A 21 -6.29 -8.63 0.21
C MET A 21 -7.42 -7.77 0.78
N PHE A 22 -7.12 -6.84 1.69
CA PHE A 22 -8.13 -5.95 2.27
C PHE A 22 -8.77 -5.03 1.23
N MET A 23 -8.00 -4.48 0.29
CA MET A 23 -8.54 -3.65 -0.79
C MET A 23 -9.51 -4.44 -1.68
N LEU A 24 -9.18 -5.68 -2.06
CA LEU A 24 -10.06 -6.54 -2.84
C LEU A 24 -11.33 -6.94 -2.08
N GLY A 25 -11.26 -7.01 -0.75
CA GLY A 25 -12.41 -7.23 0.13
C GLY A 25 -13.25 -5.98 0.44
N GLY A 26 -12.88 -4.81 -0.09
CA GLY A 26 -13.57 -3.53 0.18
C GLY A 26 -13.22 -2.88 1.52
N ASP A 27 -12.29 -3.44 2.29
CA ASP A 27 -11.86 -2.91 3.60
C ASP A 27 -10.67 -1.95 3.44
N THR A 28 -10.94 -0.79 2.84
CA THR A 28 -9.89 0.21 2.56
C THR A 28 -9.22 0.74 3.83
N PHE A 29 -9.95 0.84 4.94
CA PHE A 29 -9.39 1.36 6.20
C PHE A 29 -8.35 0.38 6.78
N ARG A 30 -8.64 -0.93 6.78
CA ARG A 30 -7.64 -1.93 7.19
C ARG A 30 -6.44 -1.98 6.26
N ALA A 31 -6.65 -1.86 4.93
CA ALA A 31 -5.55 -1.79 3.99
C ALA A 31 -4.59 -0.62 4.27
N LEU A 32 -5.14 0.57 4.53
CA LEU A 32 -4.35 1.75 4.89
C LEU A 32 -3.59 1.53 6.21
N LYS A 33 -4.25 0.95 7.21
CA LYS A 33 -3.62 0.66 8.50
C LYS A 33 -2.42 -0.27 8.38
N VAL A 34 -2.54 -1.35 7.60
CA VAL A 34 -1.42 -2.28 7.34
C VAL A 34 -0.20 -1.54 6.81
N ILE A 35 -0.39 -0.67 5.80
CA ILE A 35 0.72 0.10 5.22
C ILE A 35 1.33 1.06 6.24
N VAL A 36 0.49 1.84 6.95
CA VAL A 36 0.98 2.80 7.95
C VAL A 36 1.75 2.11 9.07
N ASP A 37 1.20 1.01 9.61
CA ASP A 37 1.84 0.28 10.72
C ASP A 37 3.18 -0.35 10.28
N ALA A 38 3.26 -0.85 9.04
CA ALA A 38 4.46 -1.52 8.53
C ALA A 38 5.58 -0.58 8.09
N THR A 39 5.27 0.66 7.69
CA THR A 39 6.26 1.58 7.08
C THR A 39 6.40 2.92 7.79
N GLY A 40 5.47 3.28 8.68
CA GLY A 40 5.40 4.61 9.28
C GLY A 40 4.98 5.73 8.31
N TYR A 41 4.51 5.39 7.12
CA TYR A 41 4.08 6.38 6.12
C TYR A 41 2.88 7.20 6.58
N ASP A 42 2.79 8.43 6.06
CA ASP A 42 1.58 9.23 6.24
C ASP A 42 0.40 8.63 5.45
N LEU A 43 -0.82 9.05 5.79
CA LEU A 43 -2.03 8.54 5.13
C LEU A 43 -2.06 8.81 3.62
N ARG A 44 -1.38 9.87 3.15
CA ARG A 44 -1.32 10.18 1.71
C ARG A 44 -0.47 9.15 0.99
N GLN A 45 0.72 8.87 1.50
CA GLN A 45 1.63 7.85 1.01
C GLN A 45 1.00 6.46 1.08
N ALA A 46 0.38 6.11 2.21
CA ALA A 46 -0.33 4.85 2.35
C ALA A 46 -1.46 4.71 1.32
N ARG A 47 -2.22 5.80 1.06
CA ARG A 47 -3.24 5.81 0.02
C ARG A 47 -2.65 5.61 -1.37
N ASP A 48 -1.57 6.29 -1.71
CA ASP A 48 -0.92 6.12 -3.01
C ASP A 48 -0.44 4.65 -3.18
N VAL A 49 0.05 3.99 -2.12
CA VAL A 49 0.44 2.56 -2.11
C VAL A 49 -0.75 1.62 -2.30
N VAL A 50 -1.80 1.70 -1.47
CA VAL A 50 -2.89 0.71 -1.53
C VAL A 50 -3.62 0.71 -2.87
N TYR A 51 -3.72 1.87 -3.52
CA TYR A 51 -4.27 1.98 -4.87
C TYR A 51 -3.29 1.50 -5.95
N ALA A 52 -1.97 1.65 -5.74
CA ALA A 52 -0.99 1.10 -6.66
C ALA A 52 -1.08 -0.44 -6.71
N LEU A 53 -1.25 -1.10 -5.56
CA LEU A 53 -1.35 -2.56 -5.45
C LEU A 53 -2.55 -3.17 -6.19
N VAL A 54 -3.68 -2.45 -6.28
CA VAL A 54 -4.88 -2.93 -7.01
C VAL A 54 -4.94 -2.47 -8.46
N TYR A 55 -4.16 -1.46 -8.83
CA TYR A 55 -3.98 -1.03 -10.23
C TYR A 55 -2.79 -1.71 -10.90
N ASP A 56 -2.21 -2.73 -10.25
CA ASP A 56 -1.03 -3.46 -10.68
C ASP A 56 0.14 -2.52 -11.06
N ILE A 57 0.28 -1.42 -10.31
CA ILE A 57 1.41 -0.49 -10.39
C ILE A 57 2.50 -1.00 -9.44
N GLU A 58 3.73 -1.01 -9.92
CA GLU A 58 4.90 -1.46 -9.15
C GLU A 58 5.05 -0.71 -7.82
N VAL A 59 5.16 -1.48 -6.73
CA VAL A 59 5.54 -1.02 -5.38
C VAL A 59 6.79 -1.80 -4.97
N PRO A 60 7.94 -1.13 -4.78
CA PRO A 60 9.18 -1.82 -4.40
C PRO A 60 9.01 -2.59 -3.10
N ARG A 61 9.61 -3.78 -3.02
CA ARG A 61 9.63 -4.56 -1.78
C ARG A 61 10.68 -3.96 -0.85
N GLY A 62 10.25 -3.53 0.34
CA GLY A 62 11.14 -3.14 1.43
C GLY A 62 11.79 -4.37 2.07
N SER A 63 12.91 -4.13 2.76
CA SER A 63 13.58 -5.13 3.62
C SER A 63 12.84 -5.30 4.93
#